data_AF-A0A290WZH9-F1
#
_entry.id   AF-A0A290WZH9-F1
#
_cell.length_a   1.000
_cell.length_b   1.000
_cell.length_c   1.000
_cell.angle_alpha   90.00
_cell.angle_beta   90.00
_cell.angle_gamma   90.00
#
_symmetry.space_group_name_H-M   'P 1'
#
loop_
_entity.id
_entity.type
_entity.pdbx_description
1 polymer ?
#
loop_
_entity_poly.entity_id
_entity_poly.type
_entity_poly.pdbx_seq_one_letter_code
_entity_poly.pdbx_strand_id
1 'polypeptide(L)'
;MIHDGSLQAPAVPAGYRLDVATSQAITTARIFTGDGTVAASGHAVEHAGVFVFDRIVTEAAHRRRGLGRALIAALAARQRSGSARPVLVATEDGLKLYASLGWHIQSAYSTATII
;
A
#
# COMPACT_ATOMS: atom_id res chain seq x y z
N MET A 1 -10.37 0.33 6.14
CA MET A 1 -11.00 0.60 4.84
C MET A 1 -11.00 -0.66 4.00
N ILE A 2 -11.95 -0.80 3.09
CA ILE A 2 -12.08 -1.92 2.12
C ILE A 2 -12.15 -1.41 0.68
N HIS A 3 -11.93 -2.31 -0.26
CA HIS A 3 -11.98 -2.04 -1.70
C HIS A 3 -12.59 -3.23 -2.45
N ASP A 4 -13.56 -2.98 -3.34
CA ASP A 4 -14.30 -4.05 -4.03
C ASP A 4 -13.85 -4.27 -5.49
N GLY A 5 -12.87 -3.49 -5.96
CA GLY A 5 -12.38 -3.53 -7.34
C GLY A 5 -10.95 -4.01 -7.51
N SER A 6 -10.48 -4.01 -8.76
CA SER A 6 -9.06 -4.19 -9.09
C SER A 6 -8.30 -2.87 -8.91
N LEU A 7 -7.18 -2.92 -8.17
CA LEU A 7 -6.27 -1.79 -8.03
C LEU A 7 -5.30 -1.78 -9.22
N GLN A 8 -5.59 -0.95 -10.23
CA GLN A 8 -4.73 -0.81 -11.39
C GLN A 8 -3.39 -0.18 -11.01
N ALA A 9 -2.30 -0.75 -11.54
CA ALA A 9 -0.94 -0.27 -11.32
C ALA A 9 -0.58 0.87 -12.26
N PRO A 10 -0.53 2.14 -11.79
CA PRO A 10 0.13 3.15 -12.58
C PRO A 10 1.62 2.80 -12.69
N ALA A 11 2.22 3.14 -13.82
CA ALA A 11 3.66 3.07 -13.97
C ALA A 11 4.35 3.88 -12.86
N VAL A 12 5.49 3.37 -12.41
CA VAL A 12 6.35 4.09 -11.47
C VAL A 12 6.79 5.40 -12.14
N PRO A 13 6.64 6.56 -11.48
CA PRO A 13 7.07 7.84 -12.06
C PRO A 13 8.55 7.83 -12.45
N ALA A 14 8.90 8.58 -13.50
CA ALA A 14 10.28 8.69 -13.95
C ALA A 14 11.23 9.16 -12.82
N GLY A 15 12.45 8.61 -12.81
CA GLY A 15 13.45 8.87 -11.77
C GLY A 15 13.29 8.03 -10.50
N TYR A 16 12.30 7.14 -10.47
CA TYR A 16 12.12 6.16 -9.39
C TYR A 16 12.19 4.73 -9.92
N ARG A 17 12.57 3.80 -9.04
CA ARG A 17 12.63 2.37 -9.31
C ARG A 17 11.84 1.61 -8.26
N LEU A 18 10.90 0.77 -8.69
CA LEU A 18 10.17 -0.12 -7.80
C LEU A 18 10.90 -1.47 -7.67
N ASP A 19 10.92 -1.97 -6.45
CA ASP A 19 11.32 -3.32 -6.10
C ASP A 19 10.19 -3.99 -5.31
N VAL A 20 9.91 -5.25 -5.61
CA VAL A 20 8.87 -6.03 -4.94
C VAL A 20 9.40 -7.42 -4.68
N ALA A 21 9.47 -7.79 -3.41
CA ALA A 21 9.94 -9.10 -2.98
C ALA A 21 8.91 -9.73 -2.04
N THR A 22 8.75 -11.05 -2.13
CA THR A 22 7.93 -11.82 -1.21
C THR A 22 8.84 -12.77 -0.43
N SER A 23 8.81 -12.69 0.89
CA SER A 23 9.50 -13.62 1.79
C SER A 23 8.45 -14.25 2.70
N GLN A 24 8.37 -15.59 2.66
CA GLN A 24 7.31 -16.35 3.30
C GLN A 24 5.92 -15.82 2.88
N ALA A 25 5.13 -15.30 3.83
CA ALA A 25 3.80 -14.74 3.59
C ALA A 25 3.79 -13.21 3.39
N ILE A 26 4.95 -12.54 3.55
CA ILE A 26 5.04 -11.08 3.53
C ILE A 26 5.58 -10.61 2.18
N THR A 27 4.75 -9.86 1.47
CA THR A 27 5.19 -9.10 0.29
C THR A 27 5.62 -7.71 0.74
N THR A 28 6.82 -7.30 0.36
CA THR A 28 7.36 -5.97 0.61
C THR A 28 7.57 -5.26 -0.73
N ALA A 29 7.05 -4.04 -0.84
CA ALA A 29 7.32 -3.15 -1.96
C ALA A 29 8.14 -1.95 -1.47
N ARG A 30 9.18 -1.60 -2.22
CA ARG A 30 10.01 -0.41 -1.98
C ARG A 30 10.19 0.35 -3.29
N ILE A 31 9.99 1.66 -3.23
CA ILE A 31 10.31 2.56 -4.33
C ILE A 31 11.55 3.35 -3.93
N PHE A 32 12.57 3.27 -4.76
CA PHE A 32 13.83 3.97 -4.61
C PHE A 32 13.91 5.17 -5.55
N THR A 33 14.57 6.22 -5.11
CA THR A 33 15.09 7.30 -5.97
C THR A 33 16.23 6.81 -6.87
N GLY A 34 16.68 7.65 -7.79
CA GLY A 34 17.87 7.40 -8.61
C GLY A 34 19.18 7.25 -7.83
N ASP A 35 19.28 7.84 -6.64
CA ASP A 35 20.44 7.71 -5.74
C ASP A 35 20.36 6.49 -4.80
N GLY A 36 19.30 5.68 -4.91
CA GLY A 36 19.13 4.46 -4.13
C GLY A 36 18.53 4.67 -2.73
N THR A 37 18.14 5.88 -2.37
CA THR A 37 17.38 6.13 -1.13
C THR A 37 15.93 5.65 -1.25
N VAL A 38 15.34 5.19 -0.15
CA VAL A 38 13.94 4.73 -0.14
C VAL A 38 13.02 5.94 -0.12
N ALA A 39 12.24 6.13 -1.18
CA ALA A 39 11.25 7.20 -1.30
C ALA A 39 9.85 6.77 -0.81
N ALA A 40 9.52 5.49 -0.95
CA ALA A 40 8.28 4.92 -0.42
C ALA A 40 8.47 3.43 -0.10
N SER A 41 7.73 2.93 0.89
CA SER A 41 7.72 1.51 1.22
C SER A 41 6.34 1.06 1.72
N GLY A 42 6.13 -0.25 1.73
CA GLY A 42 4.95 -0.85 2.31
C GLY A 42 4.93 -2.36 2.19
N HIS A 43 3.97 -2.97 2.87
CA HIS A 43 3.87 -4.41 3.01
C HIS A 43 2.46 -4.88 2.68
N ALA A 44 2.35 -6.13 2.26
CA ALA A 44 1.09 -6.82 2.20
C ALA A 44 1.22 -8.28 2.64
N VAL A 45 0.18 -8.77 3.31
CA VAL A 45 0.06 -10.15 3.77
C VAL A 45 -1.34 -10.66 3.45
N GLU A 46 -1.41 -11.91 2.97
CA GLU A 46 -2.67 -12.60 2.76
C GLU A 46 -2.85 -13.70 3.80
N HIS A 47 -3.89 -13.60 4.63
CA HIS A 47 -4.21 -14.58 5.65
C HIS A 47 -5.72 -14.73 5.83
N ALA A 48 -6.20 -15.98 5.92
CA ALA A 48 -7.61 -16.30 6.20
C ALA A 48 -8.65 -15.54 5.36
N GLY A 49 -8.41 -15.40 4.05
CA GLY A 49 -9.32 -14.70 3.14
C GLY A 49 -9.31 -13.17 3.27
N VAL A 50 -8.27 -12.61 3.90
CA VAL A 50 -8.03 -11.18 4.02
C VAL A 50 -6.66 -10.84 3.42
N PHE A 51 -6.61 -9.80 2.60
CA PHE A 51 -5.39 -9.24 2.04
C PHE A 51 -5.11 -7.89 2.71
N VAL A 52 -4.20 -7.87 3.68
CA VAL A 52 -3.90 -6.68 4.48
C VAL A 52 -2.77 -5.90 3.82
N PHE A 53 -2.99 -4.61 3.58
CA PHE A 53 -1.90 -3.65 3.31
C PHE A 53 -1.46 -3.01 4.61
N ASP A 54 -0.16 -2.94 4.82
CA ASP A 54 0.42 -2.42 6.06
C ASP A 54 1.62 -1.50 5.82
N ARG A 55 1.79 -0.54 6.74
CA ARG A 55 2.92 0.42 6.78
C ARG A 55 3.21 1.06 5.42
N ILE A 56 2.17 1.51 4.74
CA ILE A 56 2.29 2.26 3.48
C ILE A 56 2.80 3.66 3.80
N VAL A 57 4.06 3.94 3.45
CA VAL A 57 4.73 5.20 3.76
C VAL A 57 5.33 5.78 2.50
N THR A 58 5.17 7.09 2.31
CA THR A 58 5.94 7.88 1.33
C THR A 58 6.68 8.96 2.10
N GLU A 59 7.99 8.99 1.91
CA GLU A 59 8.88 9.98 2.53
C GLU A 59 8.44 11.39 2.19
N ALA A 60 8.54 12.31 3.15
CA ALA A 60 7.95 13.65 3.06
C ALA A 60 8.35 14.40 1.79
N ALA A 61 9.63 14.34 1.41
CA ALA A 61 10.18 14.97 0.20
C ALA A 61 9.61 14.40 -1.12
N HIS A 62 9.03 13.20 -1.07
CA HIS A 62 8.55 12.44 -2.23
C HIS A 62 7.03 12.28 -2.27
N ARG A 63 6.30 12.87 -1.31
CA ARG A 63 4.83 12.86 -1.27
C ARG A 63 4.22 13.58 -2.48
N ARG A 64 2.96 13.24 -2.78
CA ARG A 64 2.16 13.83 -3.89
C ARG A 64 2.75 13.62 -5.30
N ARG A 65 3.70 12.68 -5.46
CA ARG A 65 4.29 12.29 -6.76
C ARG A 65 3.71 10.99 -7.33
N GLY A 66 2.62 10.48 -6.76
CA GLY A 66 1.99 9.22 -7.19
C GLY A 66 2.59 7.93 -6.60
N LEU A 67 3.63 8.03 -5.78
CA LEU A 67 4.36 6.86 -5.24
C LEU A 67 3.49 5.93 -4.39
N GLY A 68 2.65 6.48 -3.51
CA GLY A 68 1.73 5.68 -2.68
C GLY A 68 0.74 4.86 -3.53
N ARG A 69 0.24 5.41 -4.63
CA ARG A 69 -0.65 4.70 -5.56
C ARG A 69 0.08 3.58 -6.29
N ALA A 70 1.29 3.84 -6.78
CA ALA A 70 2.13 2.82 -7.42
C ALA A 70 2.44 1.67 -6.44
N LEU A 71 2.72 1.99 -5.18
CA LEU A 71 3.05 1.02 -4.15
C LEU A 71 1.86 0.11 -3.79
N ILE A 72 0.68 0.70 -3.57
CA ILE A 72 -0.55 -0.07 -3.31
C ILE A 72 -0.86 -1.02 -4.47
N ALA A 73 -0.79 -0.55 -5.70
CA ALA A 73 -1.12 -1.39 -6.84
C ALA A 73 -0.07 -2.49 -7.07
N ALA A 74 1.21 -2.20 -6.85
CA ALA A 74 2.28 -3.19 -6.90
C ALA A 74 2.09 -4.30 -5.85
N LEU A 75 1.65 -3.95 -4.64
CA LEU A 75 1.31 -4.90 -3.60
C LEU A 75 0.05 -5.70 -3.96
N ALA A 76 -1.00 -5.04 -4.46
CA ALA A 76 -2.25 -5.68 -4.86
C ALA A 76 -2.04 -6.74 -5.96
N ALA A 77 -1.11 -6.48 -6.89
CA ALA A 77 -0.73 -7.44 -7.93
C ALA A 77 -0.11 -8.75 -7.38
N ARG A 78 0.24 -8.81 -6.09
CA ARG A 78 0.76 -10.01 -5.41
C ARG A 78 -0.30 -10.76 -4.60
N GLN A 79 -1.55 -10.30 -4.64
CA GLN A 79 -2.67 -11.04 -4.09
C GLN A 79 -2.80 -12.40 -4.77
N ARG A 80 -2.88 -13.47 -3.97
CA ARG A 80 -2.92 -14.85 -4.47
C ARG A 80 -4.35 -15.30 -4.70
N SER A 81 -5.25 -14.98 -3.76
CA SER A 81 -6.66 -15.32 -3.89
C SER A 81 -7.49 -14.10 -4.31
N GLY A 82 -8.18 -14.21 -5.44
CA GLY A 82 -9.13 -13.20 -5.90
C GLY A 82 -10.34 -13.01 -4.96
N SER A 83 -10.61 -13.96 -4.07
CA SER A 83 -11.68 -13.84 -3.06
C SER A 83 -11.21 -13.19 -1.75
N ALA A 84 -9.89 -12.99 -1.57
CA ALA A 84 -9.40 -12.35 -0.37
C ALA A 84 -9.82 -10.87 -0.35
N ARG A 85 -10.35 -10.41 0.78
CA ARG A 85 -10.84 -9.04 0.92
C ARG A 85 -9.66 -8.10 1.19
N PRO A 86 -9.42 -7.07 0.34
CA PRO A 86 -8.36 -6.11 0.59
C PRO A 86 -8.76 -5.17 1.73
N VAL A 87 -7.89 -5.04 2.72
CA VAL A 87 -8.10 -4.17 3.89
C VAL A 87 -6.87 -3.34 4.19
N LEU A 88 -7.08 -2.14 4.70
CA LEU A 88 -6.02 -1.31 5.26
C LEU A 88 -6.53 -0.42 6.37
N VAL A 89 -5.61 0.06 7.20
CA VAL A 89 -5.84 1.19 8.11
C VAL A 89 -5.27 2.44 7.46
N ALA A 90 -6.11 3.46 7.32
CA ALA A 90 -5.70 4.75 6.81
C ALA A 90 -5.42 5.69 7.98
N THR A 91 -4.29 6.39 7.95
CA THR A 91 -4.12 7.62 8.73
C THR A 91 -5.02 8.73 8.17
N GLU A 92 -5.22 9.81 8.91
CA GLU A 92 -5.95 10.99 8.40
C GLU A 92 -5.34 11.52 7.09
N ASP A 93 -4.00 11.58 7.03
CA ASP A 93 -3.27 11.96 5.83
C ASP A 93 -3.50 11.00 4.65
N GLY A 94 -3.60 9.71 4.94
CA GLY A 94 -3.80 8.64 3.97
C GLY A 94 -5.24 8.55 3.45
N LEU A 95 -6.23 9.02 4.24
CA LEU A 95 -7.65 8.88 3.92
C LEU A 95 -8.00 9.46 2.55
N LYS A 96 -7.49 10.66 2.23
CA LYS A 96 -7.72 11.31 0.93
C LYS A 96 -7.20 10.47 -0.24
N LEU A 97 -6.03 9.85 -0.08
CA LEU A 97 -5.46 8.96 -1.11
C LEU A 97 -6.36 7.75 -1.30
N TYR A 98 -6.70 7.04 -0.22
CA TYR A 98 -7.47 5.80 -0.33
C TYR A 98 -8.89 6.04 -0.85
N ALA A 99 -9.56 7.10 -0.39
CA ALA A 99 -10.86 7.49 -0.94
C ALA A 99 -10.79 7.75 -2.46
N SER A 100 -9.73 8.41 -2.95
CA SER A 100 -9.54 8.65 -4.39
C SER A 100 -9.27 7.37 -5.20
N LEU A 101 -8.85 6.30 -4.53
CA LEU A 101 -8.62 4.98 -5.10
C LEU A 101 -9.85 4.07 -4.96
N GLY A 102 -11.01 4.60 -4.59
CA GLY A 102 -12.25 3.81 -4.45
C GLY A 102 -12.31 3.00 -3.15
N TRP A 103 -11.49 3.32 -2.15
CA TRP A 103 -11.59 2.67 -0.84
C TRP A 103 -12.69 3.30 0.00
N HIS A 104 -13.38 2.47 0.77
CA HIS A 104 -14.46 2.90 1.65
C HIS A 104 -14.17 2.59 3.12
N ILE A 105 -14.64 3.46 4.02
CA ILE A 105 -14.55 3.23 5.47
C ILE A 105 -15.54 2.12 5.83
N GLN A 106 -15.04 1.00 6.35
CA GLN A 106 -15.90 -0.07 6.87
C GLN A 106 -16.20 0.12 8.37
N SER A 107 -15.24 0.61 9.14
CA SER A 107 -15.37 0.83 10.58
C SER A 107 -14.40 1.91 11.00
N ALA A 108 -14.73 2.61 12.09
CA ALA A 108 -13.77 3.43 12.80
C ALA A 108 -12.63 2.56 13.35
N TYR A 109 -11.44 3.14 13.42
CA TYR A 109 -10.24 2.51 13.98
C TYR A 109 -9.57 3.47 14.96
N SER A 110 -9.04 2.93 16.04
CA SER A 110 -8.19 3.67 16.99
C SER A 110 -7.06 2.76 17.45
N THR A 111 -5.87 3.34 17.65
CA THR A 111 -4.71 2.63 18.17
C THR A 111 -4.66 2.76 19.68
N ALA A 112 -4.63 1.65 20.40
CA ALA A 112 -4.28 1.62 21.81
C ALA A 112 -2.78 1.31 21.96
N THR A 113 -2.11 2.02 22.86
CA THR A 113 -0.70 1.77 23.19
C THR A 113 -0.63 1.41 24.68
N ILE A 114 0.08 0.33 24.99
CA ILE A 114 0.40 -0.03 26.37
C ILE A 114 1.79 0.56 26.64
N ILE A 115 1.85 1.41 27.67
CA ILE A 115 3.07 1.98 28.25
C ILE A 115 3.45 1.22 29.51
#